data_AF-A0AAW9Q3B7-F1
#
_entry.id   AF-A0AAW9Q3B7-F1
#
_cell.length_a   1.000
_cell.length_b   1.000
_cell.length_c   1.000
_cell.angle_alpha   90.00
_cell.angle_beta   90.00
_cell.angle_gamma   90.00
#
_symmetry.space_group_name_H-M   'P 1'
#
loop_
_entity.id
_entity.type
_entity.pdbx_description
1 polymer ?
#
loop_
_entity_poly.entity_id
_entity_poly.type
_entity_poly.pdbx_seq_one_letter_code
_entity_poly.pdbx_strand_id
1 'polypeptide(L)' 'MKTFNIEIQRIKSMSNSHGLVRARIDAQVQNAGPRDDDAEPTSTLSLTVENARVLFLLLKQQLADVDSRKARSQR' A
#
# COMPACT_ATOMS: atom_id res chain seq x y z
N MET A 1 -15.97 -1.68 11.08
CA MET A 1 -14.66 -0.97 11.09
C MET A 1 -14.88 0.49 10.70
N LYS A 2 -14.02 1.43 11.14
CA LYS A 2 -13.99 2.77 10.54
C LYS A 2 -13.47 2.66 9.11
N THR A 3 -14.09 3.38 8.19
CA THR A 3 -13.77 3.36 6.75
C THR A 3 -13.19 4.70 6.33
N PHE A 4 -12.28 4.65 5.36
CA PHE A 4 -11.58 5.83 4.86
C PHE A 4 -11.57 5.88 3.34
N ASN A 5 -11.65 7.10 2.81
CA ASN A 5 -11.24 7.40 1.44
C ASN A 5 -9.82 7.96 1.52
N ILE A 6 -8.88 7.24 0.93
CA ILE A 6 -7.44 7.55 0.96
C ILE A 6 -7.00 7.87 -0.45
N GLU A 7 -6.50 9.08 -0.69
CA GLU A 7 -5.98 9.50 -1.99
C GLU A 7 -4.47 9.76 -1.90
N ILE A 8 -3.68 8.99 -2.64
CA ILE A 8 -2.22 9.13 -2.67
C ILE A 8 -1.81 10.24 -3.63
N GLN A 9 -1.15 11.26 -3.08
CA GLN A 9 -0.53 12.33 -3.85
C GLN A 9 0.88 11.95 -4.30
N ARG A 10 1.67 11.32 -3.42
CA ARG A 10 3.06 10.91 -3.73
C ARG A 10 3.52 9.73 -2.90
N ILE A 11 4.34 8.86 -3.50
CA ILE A 11 5.08 7.81 -2.80
C ILE A 11 6.51 8.29 -2.57
N LYS A 12 6.94 8.35 -1.29
CA LYS A 12 8.26 8.88 -0.90
C LYS A 12 9.32 7.80 -0.79
N SER A 13 8.97 6.68 -0.17
CA SER A 13 9.91 5.58 0.07
C SER A 13 9.14 4.31 0.40
N MET A 14 9.77 3.16 0.17
CA MET A 14 9.23 1.90 0.63
C MET A 14 10.32 1.02 1.22
N SER A 15 9.98 0.27 2.26
CA SER A 15 10.90 -0.59 2.99
C SER A 15 10.18 -1.84 3.47
N ASN A 16 10.85 -2.98 3.48
CA ASN A 16 10.36 -4.20 4.10
C ASN A 16 11.06 -4.46 5.43
N SER A 17 10.31 -4.96 6.42
CA SER A 17 10.86 -5.40 7.70
C SER A 17 9.79 -6.17 8.49
N HIS A 18 10.17 -7.29 9.13
CA HIS A 18 9.28 -8.13 9.95
C HIS A 18 8.03 -8.61 9.21
N GLY A 19 8.18 -9.09 7.97
CA GLY A 19 7.06 -9.59 7.16
C GLY A 19 6.12 -8.51 6.62
N LEU A 20 6.42 -7.23 6.83
CA LEU A 20 5.61 -6.11 6.36
C LEU A 20 6.37 -5.24 5.36
N VAL A 21 5.70 -4.83 4.30
CA VAL A 21 6.13 -3.73 3.43
C VAL A 21 5.48 -2.44 3.92
N ARG A 22 6.29 -1.42 4.17
CA ARG A 22 5.86 -0.10 4.66
C ARG A 22 6.15 0.94 3.59
N ALA A 23 5.12 1.62 3.13
CA ALA A 23 5.24 2.78 2.26
C ALA A 23 5.12 4.06 3.07
N ARG A 24 6.00 5.03 2.81
CA ARG A 24 5.82 6.42 3.25
C ARG A 24 5.21 7.19 2.10
N ILE A 25 4.07 7.83 2.35
CA ILE A 25 3.27 8.50 1.33
C ILE A 25 2.83 9.88 1.82
N ASP A 26 2.60 10.77 0.88
CA ASP A 26 1.75 11.93 1.07
C ASP A 26 0.35 11.56 0.58
N ALA A 27 -0.65 11.70 1.44
CA ALA A 27 -2.01 11.29 1.14
C ALA A 27 -3.04 12.21 1.82
N GLN A 28 -4.18 12.36 1.14
CA GLN A 28 -5.39 12.92 1.73
C GLN A 28 -6.22 11.77 2.30
N VAL A 29 -6.61 11.88 3.57
CA VAL A 29 -7.41 10.86 4.26
C VAL A 29 -8.68 11.50 4.75
N GLN A 30 -9.81 10.97 4.29
CA GLN A 30 -11.14 11.40 4.71
C GLN A 30 -11.90 10.21 5.30
N ASN A 31 -12.73 10.45 6.31
CA ASN A 31 -13.67 9.43 6.75
C ASN A 31 -14.64 9.13 5.60
N ALA A 32 -14.79 7.87 5.25
CA ALA A 32 -15.86 7.46 4.35
C ALA A 32 -17.16 7.42 5.17
N GLY A 33 -18.20 8.12 4.71
CA GLY A 33 -19.52 8.06 5.32
C GLY A 33 -20.14 6.66 5.19
N PRO A 34 -21.28 6.40 5.86
CA PRO A 34 -22.02 5.17 5.66
C PRO A 34 -22.38 5.05 4.18
N ARG A 35 -21.83 4.04 3.51
CA ARG A 35 -22.37 3.55 2.24
C ARG A 35 -23.52 2.60 2.58
N ASP A 36 -24.50 2.50 1.69
CA ASP A 36 -25.75 1.73 1.81
C ASP A 36 -25.74 0.59 2.84
N ASP A 37 -26.84 0.45 3.58
CA ASP A 37 -26.98 -0.44 4.76
C ASP A 37 -26.61 -1.93 4.53
N ASP A 38 -26.50 -2.39 3.27
CA ASP A 38 -26.17 -3.77 2.91
C ASP A 38 -24.71 -3.98 2.42
N ALA A 39 -23.88 -2.94 2.35
CA ALA A 39 -22.50 -3.04 1.87
C ALA A 39 -21.49 -3.27 3.01
N GLU A 40 -20.57 -4.23 2.82
CA GLU A 40 -19.50 -4.46 3.80
C GLU A 40 -18.62 -3.21 3.96
N PRO A 41 -18.35 -2.75 5.22
CA PRO A 41 -17.57 -1.55 5.47
C PRO A 41 -16.16 -1.62 4.87
N THR A 42 -15.92 -0.88 3.80
CA THR A 42 -14.66 -0.92 3.04
C THR A 42 -13.99 0.45 2.96
N SER A 43 -12.66 0.50 3.06
CA SER A 43 -11.86 1.69 2.77
C SER A 43 -11.41 1.69 1.31
N THR A 44 -11.40 2.85 0.67
CA THR A 44 -10.97 3.00 -0.73
C THR A 44 -9.60 3.66 -0.79
N LEU A 45 -8.68 3.07 -1.56
CA LEU A 45 -7.39 3.66 -1.90
C LEU A 45 -7.38 4.10 -3.36
N SER A 46 -7.19 5.38 -3.59
CA SER A 46 -7.12 6.00 -4.90
C SER A 46 -5.74 6.61 -5.13
N LEU A 47 -5.27 6.53 -6.37
CA LEU A 47 -3.98 7.04 -6.80
C LEU A 47 -4.02 7.27 -8.31
N THR A 48 -3.23 8.23 -8.79
CA THR A 48 -3.06 8.42 -10.24
C THR A 48 -2.42 7.17 -10.85
N VAL A 49 -2.66 6.93 -12.15
CA VAL A 49 -2.05 5.81 -12.88
C VAL A 49 -0.52 5.90 -12.83
N GLU A 50 0.04 7.10 -12.86
CA GLU A 50 1.48 7.33 -12.68
C GLU A 50 1.97 6.85 -11.32
N ASN A 51 1.32 7.26 -10.22
CA ASN A 51 1.64 6.79 -8.88
C ASN A 51 1.45 5.27 -8.75
N ALA A 52 0.48 4.68 -9.44
CA ALA A 52 0.28 3.23 -9.46
C ALA A 52 1.44 2.48 -10.11
N ARG A 53 2.01 3.02 -11.20
CA ARG A 53 3.22 2.45 -11.84
C ARG A 53 4.42 2.53 -10.91
N VAL A 54 4.61 3.65 -10.22
CA VAL A 54 5.68 3.81 -9.22
C VAL A 54 5.51 2.81 -8.08
N LEU A 55 4.29 2.67 -7.55
CA LEU A 55 3.97 1.69 -6.52
C LEU A 55 4.33 0.27 -6.95
N PHE A 56 3.94 -0.12 -8.16
CA PHE A 56 4.22 -1.45 -8.71
C PHE A 56 5.72 -1.74 -8.78
N LEU A 57 6.51 -0.81 -9.30
CA LEU A 57 7.96 -0.96 -9.41
C LEU A 57 8.62 -1.12 -8.04
N LEU A 58 8.26 -0.24 -7.10
CA LEU A 58 8.79 -0.31 -5.75
C LEU A 58 8.37 -1.62 -5.06
N LEU A 59 7.12 -2.09 -5.27
CA LEU A 59 6.62 -3.33 -4.65
C LEU A 59 7.39 -4.52 -5.17
N LYS A 60 7.61 -4.59 -6.48
CA LYS A 60 8.42 -5.64 -7.10
C LYS A 60 9.82 -5.68 -6.50
N GLN A 61 10.46 -4.53 -6.30
CA GLN A 61 11.77 -4.46 -5.65
C GLN A 61 11.73 -4.98 -4.22
N GLN A 62 10.76 -4.55 -3.40
CA GLN A 62 10.67 -4.98 -2.01
C GLN A 62 10.45 -6.49 -1.87
N LEU A 63 9.64 -7.09 -2.75
CA LEU A 63 9.40 -8.54 -2.73
C LEU A 63 10.63 -9.32 -3.20
N ALA A 64 11.30 -8.86 -4.25
CA ALA A 64 12.55 -9.48 -4.71
C ALA A 64 13.62 -9.50 -3.61
N ASP A 65 13.74 -8.42 -2.83
CA ASP A 65 14.67 -8.36 -1.70
C ASP A 65 14.32 -9.39 -0.61
N VAL A 66 13.04 -9.54 -0.28
CA VAL A 66 12.55 -10.53 0.70
C VAL A 66 12.85 -11.96 0.22
N ASP A 67 12.57 -12.25 -1.04
CA ASP A 67 12.77 -13.57 -1.62
C ASP A 67 14.25 -13.94 -1.71
N SER A 68 15.12 -12.97 -2.04
CA SER A 68 16.58 -13.18 -2.06
C SER A 68 17.15 -13.54 -0.68
N ARG A 69 16.57 -13.04 0.40
CA ARG A 69 17.00 -13.34 1.77
C ARG A 69 16.59 -14.74 2.20
N LYS A 70 15.38 -15.19 1.82
CA LYS A 70 14.95 -16.58 2.05
C LYS A 70 15.89 -17.57 1.35
N ALA A 71 16.25 -17.29 0.10
CA ALA A 71 17.19 -18.13 -0.65
C ALA A 71 18.59 -18.18 -0.01
N ARG A 72 19.06 -17.09 0.61
CA ARG A 72 20.34 -17.07 1.35
C ARG A 72 20.30 -17.77 2.70
N SER A 73 19.16 -17.75 3.39
CA SER A 73 19.01 -18.44 4.68
C SER A 73 18.93 -19.97 4.55
N GLN A 74 18.70 -20.49 3.35
CA GLN A 74 18.63 -21.93 3.05
C GLN A 74 19.93 -22.51 2.47
N ARG A 75 20.99 -21.70 2.34
CA ARG A 75 22.34 -22.12 1.93
C ARG A 75 23.26 -22.10 3.15
#